data_AF-A0A9E2I2X2-F1
#
_entry.id   AF-A0A9E2I2X2-F1
#
_cell.length_a   1.000
_cell.length_b   1.000
_cell.length_c   1.000
_cell.angle_alpha   90.00
_cell.angle_beta   90.00
_cell.angle_gamma   90.00
#
_symmetry.space_group_name_H-M   'P 1'
#
loop_
_entity.id
_entity.type
_entity.pdbx_description
1 polymer ?
#
loop_
_entity_poly.entity_id
_entity_poly.type
_entity_poly.pdbx_seq_one_letter_code
_entity_poly.pdbx_strand_id
1 'polypeptide(L)'
;VDASFFYTNRLISERGRLICSCASGYEKDLVDIIKTNCVESFGDLKPFSEAGRVCGRCKKDVVQLIADTPVDPEEAARIKAEREVARKAEELAKVQRRIDKFNALHPKNMIGSDNLEEAIKAFDMNKEYSRWVSMITANMRLHPDYEPLVSHGVEQLNKIPIIWLELADCSGNSEGFIKSAHPKVDDLILKYISLDYHELLMAASGDQSESVLDSIIKNDAGRYILMVEGAIPMGLDGKFLRIGAKGETGYELLKRVAEHAAAVLSIGSCAFDGGVVAAAPNPTGAVGVAEALGREDIINLPGCPVNPINIVGTLLHYIMFDELPKLDAKNRPEWAYGFRVHDNCERRGHYDLDEFVLEWGDEGAKKGWCLFKMGCKGPYAELNCSLVKFNEGTSWPVQAGHGCFACGLGKIAFDKYANQRPLAEEDIPHENKS
;
A
#
# COMPACT_ATOMS: atom_id res chain seq x y z
N VAL A 1 -15.68 15.26 43.15
CA VAL A 1 -16.42 15.94 42.07
C VAL A 1 -17.70 15.15 41.87
N ASP A 2 -18.85 15.79 42.06
CA ASP A 2 -20.15 15.15 41.95
C ASP A 2 -20.33 14.59 40.52
N ALA A 3 -20.59 13.29 40.39
CA ALA A 3 -20.76 12.65 39.10
C ALA A 3 -21.97 13.24 38.34
N SER A 4 -22.98 13.73 39.05
CA SER A 4 -24.16 14.35 38.45
C SER A 4 -23.84 15.63 37.68
N PHE A 5 -22.81 16.38 38.08
CA PHE A 5 -22.32 17.59 37.39
C PHE A 5 -21.84 17.31 35.95
N PHE A 6 -21.29 16.12 35.68
CA PHE A 6 -20.89 15.70 34.33
C PHE A 6 -22.09 15.28 33.47
N TYR A 7 -23.21 14.88 34.10
CA TYR A 7 -24.44 14.48 33.40
C TYR A 7 -25.30 15.68 33.01
N THR A 8 -25.34 16.74 33.83
CA THR A 8 -26.20 17.91 33.57
C THR A 8 -25.63 18.88 32.53
N ASN A 9 -24.32 18.83 32.25
CA ASN A 9 -23.62 19.77 31.37
C ASN A 9 -23.17 19.19 30.01
N ARG A 10 -23.75 18.08 29.53
CA ARG A 10 -23.55 17.64 28.13
C ARG A 10 -24.40 18.49 27.18
N LEU A 11 -23.97 19.73 26.97
CA LEU A 11 -24.44 20.56 25.87
C LEU A 11 -24.11 19.87 24.53
N ILE A 12 -25.02 20.08 23.58
CA ILE A 12 -24.88 19.79 22.15
C ILE A 12 -23.46 20.19 21.73
N SER A 13 -22.67 19.22 21.26
CA SER A 13 -21.32 19.53 20.77
C SER A 13 -21.43 20.39 19.51
N GLU A 14 -20.45 21.27 19.28
CA GLU A 14 -20.32 22.04 18.05
C GLU A 14 -20.21 21.17 16.78
N ARG A 15 -20.08 19.84 16.92
CA ARG A 15 -19.95 18.82 15.88
C ARG A 15 -21.20 17.93 15.71
N GLY A 16 -22.40 18.46 15.98
CA GLY A 16 -23.65 17.74 15.78
C GLY A 16 -23.99 16.66 16.84
N ARG A 17 -25.04 15.87 16.55
CA ARG A 17 -25.68 14.94 17.51
C ARG A 17 -24.82 13.68 17.73
N LEU A 18 -24.54 13.37 18.99
CA LEU A 18 -23.97 12.08 19.43
C LEU A 18 -25.04 10.98 19.39
N ILE A 19 -24.73 9.82 18.82
CA ILE A 19 -25.57 8.61 18.92
C ILE A 19 -25.40 8.00 20.33
N CYS A 20 -26.15 8.47 21.34
CA CYS A 20 -26.19 7.88 22.71
C CYS A 20 -27.58 7.30 22.97
N SER A 21 -27.66 6.03 23.33
CA SER A 21 -28.87 5.38 23.89
C SER A 21 -29.19 5.82 25.34
N CYS A 22 -28.32 6.65 25.91
CA CYS A 22 -28.25 6.98 27.34
C CYS A 22 -29.40 7.86 27.84
N ALA A 23 -30.29 8.30 26.95
CA ALA A 23 -31.45 9.10 27.27
C ALA A 23 -32.64 8.69 26.39
N SER A 24 -33.79 8.48 27.02
CA SER A 24 -35.05 8.02 26.42
C SER A 24 -35.63 8.95 25.35
N GLY A 25 -35.14 10.20 25.25
CA GLY A 25 -35.49 11.13 24.18
C GLY A 25 -34.81 10.85 22.83
N TYR A 26 -33.69 10.10 22.80
CA TYR A 26 -32.90 9.87 21.58
C TYR A 26 -33.23 8.56 20.87
N GLU A 27 -33.92 7.64 21.55
CA GLU A 27 -34.29 6.34 20.99
C GLU A 27 -35.30 6.48 19.84
N LYS A 28 -36.31 7.36 20.00
CA LYS A 28 -37.32 7.61 18.96
C LYS A 28 -36.72 8.23 17.71
N ASP A 29 -35.86 9.23 17.87
CA ASP A 29 -35.14 9.86 16.75
C ASP A 29 -34.27 8.83 16.00
N LEU A 30 -33.63 7.91 16.72
CA LEU A 30 -32.85 6.82 16.11
C LEU A 30 -33.73 5.82 15.38
N VAL A 31 -34.86 5.42 15.96
CA VAL A 31 -35.85 4.56 15.30
C VAL A 31 -36.37 5.22 14.02
N ASP A 32 -36.65 6.52 14.03
CA ASP A 32 -37.12 7.25 12.85
C ASP A 32 -36.03 7.34 11.78
N ILE A 33 -34.76 7.57 12.15
CA ILE A 33 -33.62 7.52 11.23
C ILE A 33 -33.49 6.12 10.62
N ILE A 34 -33.58 5.06 11.44
CA ILE A 34 -33.46 3.67 11.00
C ILE A 34 -34.56 3.31 10.00
N LYS A 35 -35.81 3.66 10.30
CA LYS A 35 -36.97 3.40 9.43
C LYS A 35 -36.94 4.21 8.14
N THR A 36 -36.62 5.50 8.23
CA THR A 36 -36.66 6.41 7.07
C THR A 36 -35.53 6.13 6.09
N ASN A 37 -34.38 5.64 6.59
CA ASN A 37 -33.17 5.47 5.79
C ASN A 37 -32.76 4.00 5.58
N CYS A 38 -33.63 3.06 5.98
CA CYS A 38 -33.41 1.62 5.97
C CYS A 38 -32.00 1.21 6.46
N VAL A 39 -31.67 1.60 7.69
CA VAL A 39 -30.37 1.31 8.32
C VAL A 39 -30.35 -0.14 8.77
N GLU A 40 -29.45 -0.96 8.21
CA GLU A 40 -29.31 -2.38 8.55
C GLU A 40 -28.12 -2.66 9.48
N SER A 41 -27.15 -1.74 9.52
CA SER A 41 -25.93 -1.89 10.33
C SER A 41 -25.51 -0.59 11.00
N PHE A 42 -24.73 -0.71 12.08
CA PHE A 42 -24.16 0.45 12.77
C PHE A 42 -23.30 1.34 11.84
N GLY A 43 -22.70 0.75 10.79
CA GLY A 43 -21.90 1.49 9.80
C GLY A 43 -22.74 2.43 8.93
N ASP A 44 -24.00 2.10 8.69
CA ASP A 44 -24.91 2.88 7.84
C ASP A 44 -25.35 4.19 8.51
N LEU A 45 -25.11 4.33 9.82
CA LEU A 45 -25.35 5.55 10.58
C LEU A 45 -24.26 6.61 10.40
N LYS A 46 -23.15 6.29 9.72
CA LYS A 46 -22.00 7.19 9.52
C LYS A 46 -22.38 8.55 8.90
N PRO A 47 -23.25 8.65 7.88
CA PRO A 47 -23.66 9.94 7.32
C PRO A 47 -24.51 10.79 8.27
N PHE A 48 -25.09 10.17 9.30
CA PHE A 48 -26.02 10.80 10.23
C PHE A 48 -25.35 11.15 11.58
N SER A 49 -24.03 10.95 11.69
CA SER A 49 -23.25 11.23 12.89
C SER A 49 -21.82 11.63 12.58
N GLU A 50 -21.43 12.84 12.96
CA GLU A 50 -20.05 13.33 12.89
C GLU A 50 -19.20 12.94 14.12
N ALA A 51 -19.80 12.26 15.11
CA ALA A 51 -19.11 11.84 16.33
C ALA A 51 -18.22 10.60 16.09
N GLY A 52 -16.91 10.83 16.02
CA GLY A 52 -15.92 9.79 15.71
C GLY A 52 -15.77 8.64 16.71
N ARG A 53 -16.44 8.65 17.88
CA ARG A 53 -16.43 7.53 18.86
C ARG A 53 -17.72 7.51 19.71
N VAL A 54 -18.50 6.43 19.60
CA VAL A 54 -19.49 6.01 20.60
C VAL A 54 -18.84 5.14 21.66
N CYS A 55 -19.25 5.25 22.93
CA CYS A 55 -18.77 4.32 23.95
C CYS A 55 -19.34 2.90 23.73
N GLY A 56 -18.63 1.88 24.21
CA GLY A 56 -18.98 0.48 23.95
C GLY A 56 -20.38 0.05 24.45
N ARG A 57 -20.96 0.77 25.43
CA ARG A 57 -22.32 0.55 25.90
C ARG A 57 -23.36 1.06 24.89
N CYS A 58 -23.22 2.32 24.44
CA CYS A 58 -24.11 2.90 23.44
C CYS A 58 -24.06 2.17 22.10
N LYS A 59 -22.89 1.69 21.69
CA LYS A 59 -22.77 0.91 20.46
C LYS A 59 -23.63 -0.36 20.51
N LYS A 60 -23.64 -1.07 21.66
CA LYS A 60 -24.47 -2.27 21.83
C LYS A 60 -25.95 -1.95 21.78
N ASP A 61 -26.37 -0.89 22.47
CA ASP A 61 -27.78 -0.49 22.51
C ASP A 61 -28.29 -0.05 21.14
N VAL A 62 -27.49 0.69 20.36
CA VAL A 62 -27.86 1.11 19.00
C VAL A 62 -27.91 -0.07 18.04
N VAL A 63 -26.97 -1.02 18.15
CA VAL A 63 -27.00 -2.26 17.36
C VAL A 63 -28.26 -3.07 17.68
N GLN A 64 -28.63 -3.15 18.96
CA GLN A 64 -29.87 -3.81 19.38
C GLN A 64 -31.09 -3.08 18.82
N LEU A 65 -31.11 -1.75 18.85
CA LEU A 65 -32.20 -0.93 18.32
C LEU A 65 -32.38 -1.11 16.80
N ILE A 66 -31.28 -1.24 16.05
CA ILE A 66 -31.30 -1.55 14.62
C ILE A 66 -31.92 -2.94 14.40
N ALA A 67 -31.54 -3.93 15.20
CA ALA A 67 -32.09 -5.29 15.09
C ALA A 67 -33.59 -5.34 15.45
N ASP A 68 -34.03 -4.54 16.42
CA ASP A 68 -35.41 -4.51 16.90
C ASP A 68 -36.34 -3.64 16.03
N THR A 69 -35.78 -2.84 15.11
CA THR A 69 -36.54 -1.94 14.24
C THR A 69 -36.72 -2.57 12.86
N PRO A 70 -37.92 -3.07 12.51
CA PRO A 70 -38.16 -3.66 11.20
C PRO A 70 -38.08 -2.59 10.10
N VAL A 71 -37.27 -2.86 9.07
CA VAL A 71 -37.12 -2.06 7.85
C VAL A 71 -37.64 -2.87 6.65
N ASP A 72 -38.19 -2.19 5.64
CA ASP A 72 -38.67 -2.84 4.42
C ASP A 72 -37.46 -3.33 3.58
N PRO A 73 -37.32 -4.64 3.33
CA PRO A 73 -36.18 -5.20 2.61
C PRO A 73 -36.05 -4.72 1.16
N GLU A 74 -37.17 -4.47 0.46
CA GLU A 74 -37.13 -4.02 -0.95
C GLU A 74 -36.66 -2.57 -1.05
N GLU A 75 -37.16 -1.73 -0.15
CA GLU A 75 -36.77 -0.32 -0.06
C GLU A 75 -35.31 -0.16 0.42
N ALA A 76 -34.87 -1.01 1.37
CA ALA A 76 -33.49 -1.06 1.81
C ALA A 76 -32.52 -1.39 0.66
N ALA A 77 -32.87 -2.39 -0.15
CA ALA A 77 -32.09 -2.78 -1.33
C ALA A 77 -32.01 -1.63 -2.37
N ARG A 78 -33.12 -0.92 -2.60
CA ARG A 78 -33.16 0.24 -3.50
C ARG A 78 -32.27 1.38 -3.02
N ILE A 79 -32.42 1.81 -1.77
CA ILE A 79 -31.62 2.91 -1.17
C ILE A 79 -30.13 2.57 -1.17
N LYS A 80 -29.78 1.29 -0.92
CA LYS A 80 -28.39 0.82 -0.97
C LYS A 80 -27.81 0.88 -2.38
N ALA A 81 -28.58 0.47 -3.38
CA ALA A 81 -28.18 0.58 -4.78
C ALA A 81 -28.00 2.04 -5.22
N GLU A 82 -28.91 2.94 -4.82
CA GLU A 82 -28.81 4.38 -5.11
C GLU A 82 -27.59 5.02 -4.45
N ARG A 83 -27.30 4.69 -3.17
CA ARG A 83 -26.08 5.16 -2.47
C ARG A 83 -24.81 4.65 -3.15
N GLU A 84 -24.81 3.42 -3.64
CA GLU A 84 -23.68 2.85 -4.36
C GLU A 84 -23.47 3.55 -5.71
N VAL A 85 -24.53 3.84 -6.46
CA VAL A 85 -24.48 4.61 -7.71
C VAL A 85 -23.99 6.04 -7.45
N ALA A 86 -24.51 6.72 -6.42
CA ALA A 86 -24.08 8.07 -6.05
C ALA A 86 -22.60 8.12 -5.65
N ARG A 87 -22.14 7.13 -4.86
CA ARG A 87 -20.72 6.98 -4.49
C ARG A 87 -19.84 6.79 -5.73
N LYS A 88 -20.24 5.92 -6.67
CA LYS A 88 -19.50 5.72 -7.94
C LYS A 88 -19.47 7.00 -8.78
N ALA A 89 -20.58 7.72 -8.89
CA ALA A 89 -20.67 8.96 -9.63
C ALA A 89 -19.79 10.07 -9.01
N GLU A 90 -19.73 10.16 -7.68
CA GLU A 90 -18.86 11.10 -6.98
C GLU A 90 -17.37 10.78 -7.22
N GLU A 91 -16.99 9.50 -7.14
CA GLU A 91 -15.63 9.06 -7.43
C GLU A 91 -15.26 9.29 -8.92
N LEU A 92 -16.17 9.04 -9.86
CA LEU A 92 -16.00 9.38 -11.28
C LEU A 92 -15.80 10.88 -11.49
N ALA A 93 -16.59 11.72 -10.84
CA ALA A 93 -16.44 13.18 -10.92
C ALA A 93 -15.13 13.67 -10.27
N LYS A 94 -14.63 12.99 -9.23
CA LYS A 94 -13.29 13.28 -8.66
C LYS A 94 -12.19 12.93 -9.67
N VAL A 95 -12.25 11.75 -10.29
CA VAL A 95 -11.27 11.33 -11.30
C VAL A 95 -11.30 12.29 -12.50
N GLN A 96 -12.48 12.64 -13.01
CA GLN A 96 -12.58 13.59 -14.13
C GLN A 96 -11.99 14.96 -13.82
N ARG A 97 -12.28 15.52 -12.63
CA ARG A 97 -11.68 16.80 -12.20
C ARG A 97 -10.16 16.74 -12.09
N ARG A 98 -9.60 15.58 -11.73
CA ARG A 98 -8.14 15.37 -11.66
C ARG A 98 -7.52 15.35 -13.05
N ILE A 99 -8.17 14.69 -14.01
CA ILE A 99 -7.77 14.71 -15.42
C ILE A 99 -7.82 16.13 -15.97
N ASP A 100 -8.89 16.89 -15.68
CA ASP A 100 -9.02 18.27 -16.14
C ASP A 100 -7.93 19.17 -15.53
N LYS A 101 -7.63 19.00 -14.23
CA LYS A 101 -6.52 19.68 -13.54
C LYS A 101 -5.17 19.33 -14.17
N PHE A 102 -4.94 18.04 -14.46
CA PHE A 102 -3.73 17.57 -15.13
C PHE A 102 -3.56 18.24 -16.51
N ASN A 103 -4.62 18.27 -17.31
CA ASN A 103 -4.61 18.94 -18.63
C ASN A 103 -4.34 20.45 -18.53
N ALA A 104 -4.84 21.10 -17.48
CA ALA A 104 -4.56 22.51 -17.22
C ALA A 104 -3.09 22.76 -16.84
N LEU A 105 -2.49 21.86 -16.06
CA LEU A 105 -1.07 21.93 -15.66
C LEU A 105 -0.12 21.48 -16.78
N HIS A 106 -0.61 20.69 -17.73
CA HIS A 106 0.16 20.09 -18.83
C HIS A 106 -0.48 20.37 -20.21
N PRO A 107 -0.54 21.65 -20.65
CA PRO A 107 -1.32 22.08 -21.83
C PRO A 107 -0.85 21.51 -23.18
N LYS A 108 0.32 20.87 -23.24
CA LYS A 108 0.83 20.18 -24.45
C LYS A 108 0.22 18.79 -24.65
N ASN A 109 -0.48 18.24 -23.66
CA ASN A 109 -0.98 16.88 -23.65
C ASN A 109 -2.51 16.81 -23.87
N MET A 110 -3.10 17.82 -24.52
CA MET A 110 -4.56 17.92 -24.70
C MET A 110 -5.18 16.59 -25.15
N ILE A 111 -6.10 16.09 -24.34
CA ILE A 111 -6.83 14.84 -24.55
C ILE A 111 -7.93 15.07 -25.59
N GLY A 112 -7.88 14.35 -26.71
CA GLY A 112 -8.91 14.38 -27.75
C GLY A 112 -9.24 12.97 -28.26
N SER A 113 -10.52 12.72 -28.56
CA SER A 113 -11.09 11.43 -28.97
C SER A 113 -10.62 10.91 -30.34
N ASP A 114 -9.96 11.75 -31.13
CA ASP A 114 -9.97 11.64 -32.59
C ASP A 114 -8.73 10.89 -33.12
N ASN A 115 -7.66 10.82 -32.31
CA ASN A 115 -6.43 10.08 -32.62
C ASN A 115 -6.42 8.65 -32.05
N LEU A 116 -7.53 8.25 -31.41
CA LEU A 116 -7.68 7.02 -30.65
C LEU A 116 -7.85 5.78 -31.55
N GLU A 117 -8.60 5.89 -32.64
CA GLU A 117 -8.86 4.73 -33.52
C GLU A 117 -7.66 4.26 -34.34
N GLU A 118 -6.73 5.15 -34.73
CA GLU A 118 -5.51 4.76 -35.47
C GLU A 118 -4.42 4.21 -34.54
N ALA A 119 -4.30 4.72 -33.31
CA ALA A 119 -3.41 4.17 -32.30
C ALA A 119 -3.86 2.79 -31.81
N ILE A 120 -5.18 2.60 -31.58
CA ILE A 120 -5.77 1.30 -31.21
C ILE A 120 -5.57 0.26 -32.32
N LYS A 121 -5.63 0.65 -33.60
CA LYS A 121 -5.37 -0.26 -34.74
C LYS A 121 -3.89 -0.64 -34.89
N ALA A 122 -2.96 0.19 -34.42
CA ALA A 122 -1.53 -0.13 -34.37
C ALA A 122 -1.14 -1.01 -33.17
N PHE A 123 -2.01 -1.12 -32.16
CA PHE A 123 -1.79 -1.83 -30.89
C PHE A 123 -2.56 -3.15 -30.81
N ASP A 124 -2.40 -4.02 -31.80
CA ASP A 124 -2.85 -5.42 -31.73
C ASP A 124 -2.00 -6.28 -30.74
N MET A 125 -1.67 -5.71 -29.56
CA MET A 125 -1.09 -6.35 -28.37
C MET A 125 -2.15 -6.58 -27.26
N ASN A 126 -3.43 -6.49 -27.64
CA ASN A 126 -4.62 -6.24 -26.81
C ASN A 126 -5.06 -7.32 -25.80
N LYS A 127 -4.17 -8.21 -25.34
CA LYS A 127 -4.51 -9.14 -24.23
C LYS A 127 -3.80 -8.84 -22.93
N GLU A 128 -2.59 -8.29 -22.98
CA GLU A 128 -1.80 -8.07 -21.77
C GLU A 128 -2.12 -6.71 -21.13
N TYR A 129 -2.32 -5.68 -21.96
CA TYR A 129 -2.69 -4.33 -21.50
C TYR A 129 -4.05 -4.29 -20.80
N SER A 130 -5.11 -4.80 -21.45
CA SER A 130 -6.45 -4.86 -20.85
C SER A 130 -6.47 -5.77 -19.61
N ARG A 131 -5.75 -6.90 -19.62
CA ARG A 131 -5.61 -7.73 -18.41
C ARG A 131 -4.97 -6.97 -17.26
N TRP A 132 -3.96 -6.17 -17.55
CA TRP A 132 -3.27 -5.40 -16.54
C TRP A 132 -4.11 -4.24 -16.00
N VAL A 133 -4.82 -3.51 -16.88
CA VAL A 133 -5.78 -2.47 -16.48
C VAL A 133 -6.88 -3.08 -15.62
N SER A 134 -7.47 -4.21 -16.03
CA SER A 134 -8.46 -4.94 -15.25
C SER A 134 -7.87 -5.51 -13.95
N MET A 135 -6.61 -5.95 -13.95
CA MET A 135 -5.92 -6.48 -12.76
C MET A 135 -5.62 -5.38 -11.75
N ILE A 136 -5.15 -4.21 -12.18
CA ILE A 136 -4.94 -3.05 -11.32
C ILE A 136 -6.30 -2.58 -10.79
N THR A 137 -7.28 -2.44 -11.66
CA THR A 137 -8.65 -2.06 -11.28
C THR A 137 -9.19 -3.02 -10.22
N ALA A 138 -9.06 -4.33 -10.43
CA ALA A 138 -9.48 -5.35 -9.46
C ALA A 138 -8.66 -5.33 -8.16
N ASN A 139 -7.33 -5.27 -8.23
CA ASN A 139 -6.44 -5.29 -7.06
C ASN A 139 -6.58 -4.02 -6.20
N MET A 140 -6.81 -2.87 -6.85
CA MET A 140 -7.06 -1.60 -6.19
C MET A 140 -8.52 -1.44 -5.77
N ARG A 141 -9.38 -2.44 -6.02
CA ARG A 141 -10.83 -2.42 -5.77
C ARG A 141 -11.53 -1.23 -6.43
N LEU A 142 -11.00 -0.77 -7.54
CA LEU A 142 -11.63 0.20 -8.41
C LEU A 142 -12.77 -0.51 -9.15
N HIS A 143 -13.87 0.20 -9.36
CA HIS A 143 -15.00 -0.30 -10.14
C HIS A 143 -14.58 -0.56 -11.61
N PRO A 144 -15.10 -1.60 -12.30
CA PRO A 144 -14.78 -1.88 -13.71
C PRO A 144 -14.99 -0.69 -14.67
N ASP A 145 -15.88 0.25 -14.32
CA ASP A 145 -16.11 1.47 -15.12
C ASP A 145 -14.90 2.43 -15.15
N TYR A 146 -13.89 2.23 -14.30
CA TYR A 146 -12.64 3.01 -14.33
C TYR A 146 -11.64 2.52 -15.38
N GLU A 147 -11.85 1.36 -16.01
CA GLU A 147 -10.92 0.81 -17.02
C GLU A 147 -10.60 1.79 -18.16
N PRO A 148 -11.57 2.54 -18.75
CA PRO A 148 -11.26 3.53 -19.78
C PRO A 148 -10.41 4.70 -19.27
N LEU A 149 -10.60 5.12 -18.02
CA LEU A 149 -9.84 6.20 -17.38
C LEU A 149 -8.43 5.75 -17.04
N VAL A 150 -8.28 4.49 -16.59
CA VAL A 150 -6.98 3.83 -16.42
C VAL A 150 -6.25 3.76 -17.76
N SER A 151 -6.94 3.37 -18.83
CA SER A 151 -6.37 3.30 -20.18
C SER A 151 -5.89 4.67 -20.67
N HIS A 152 -6.73 5.71 -20.56
CA HIS A 152 -6.40 7.06 -21.00
C HIS A 152 -5.25 7.69 -20.20
N GLY A 153 -5.24 7.51 -18.87
CA GLY A 153 -4.17 8.01 -18.02
C GLY A 153 -2.81 7.40 -18.38
N VAL A 154 -2.79 6.14 -18.81
CA VAL A 154 -1.58 5.40 -19.17
C VAL A 154 -1.08 5.75 -20.57
N GLU A 155 -1.95 6.18 -21.49
CA GLU A 155 -1.62 6.52 -22.88
C GLU A 155 -1.06 7.95 -23.09
N GLN A 156 -1.20 8.87 -22.12
CA GLN A 156 -0.93 10.32 -22.34
C GLN A 156 0.15 10.97 -21.46
N LEU A 157 1.11 10.20 -20.97
CA LEU A 157 2.07 10.72 -20.00
C LEU A 157 3.30 11.34 -20.63
N ASN A 158 3.57 12.59 -20.24
CA ASN A 158 4.96 12.98 -20.06
C ASN A 158 5.52 12.11 -18.94
N LYS A 159 6.63 11.43 -19.22
CA LYS A 159 7.28 10.51 -18.31
C LYS A 159 7.60 11.19 -16.97
N ILE A 160 7.14 10.63 -15.86
CA ILE A 160 7.52 11.13 -14.54
C ILE A 160 9.01 10.89 -14.32
N PRO A 161 9.81 11.92 -13.98
CA PRO A 161 11.21 11.74 -13.63
C PRO A 161 11.36 10.92 -12.35
N ILE A 162 12.15 9.85 -12.41
CA ILE A 162 12.45 8.96 -11.30
C ILE A 162 13.96 9.01 -11.02
N ILE A 163 14.29 9.27 -9.76
CA ILE A 163 15.62 9.06 -9.21
C ILE A 163 15.55 7.81 -8.32
N TRP A 164 16.31 6.77 -8.66
CA TRP A 164 16.48 5.57 -7.85
C TRP A 164 17.88 5.59 -7.23
N LEU A 165 17.94 5.75 -5.90
CA LEU A 165 19.19 5.69 -5.15
C LEU A 165 19.38 4.29 -4.56
N GLU A 166 20.55 3.70 -4.78
CA GLU A 166 21.01 2.48 -4.11
C GLU A 166 21.93 2.90 -2.96
N LEU A 167 21.51 2.65 -1.71
CA LEU A 167 22.28 2.97 -0.51
C LEU A 167 22.91 1.70 0.08
N ALA A 168 22.69 1.37 1.37
CA ALA A 168 23.18 0.10 1.91
C ALA A 168 22.23 -1.03 1.51
N ASP A 169 22.36 -1.48 0.27
CA ASP A 169 21.47 -2.43 -0.38
C ASP A 169 22.19 -3.73 -0.83
N CYS A 170 21.47 -4.56 -1.58
CA CYS A 170 21.99 -5.77 -2.22
C CYS A 170 21.58 -5.88 -3.70
N SER A 171 21.06 -4.79 -4.26
CA SER A 171 20.43 -4.64 -5.58
C SER A 171 19.25 -5.59 -5.83
N GLY A 172 18.74 -6.24 -4.76
CA GLY A 172 17.68 -7.24 -4.86
C GLY A 172 16.34 -6.65 -5.26
N ASN A 173 16.05 -5.38 -4.90
CA ASN A 173 14.81 -4.73 -5.33
C ASN A 173 14.94 -4.21 -6.76
N SER A 174 16.07 -3.66 -7.17
CA SER A 174 16.40 -3.39 -8.58
C SER A 174 16.22 -4.65 -9.44
N GLU A 175 16.80 -5.79 -9.01
CA GLU A 175 16.64 -7.10 -9.66
C GLU A 175 15.20 -7.63 -9.66
N GLY A 176 14.40 -7.27 -8.64
CA GLY A 176 12.97 -7.58 -8.58
C GLY A 176 12.16 -6.71 -9.53
N PHE A 177 12.49 -5.42 -9.59
CA PHE A 177 11.83 -4.41 -10.42
C PHE A 177 12.00 -4.69 -11.91
N ILE A 178 13.21 -5.05 -12.37
CA ILE A 178 13.46 -5.42 -13.77
C ILE A 178 12.71 -6.68 -14.21
N LYS A 179 12.24 -7.50 -13.25
CA LYS A 179 11.40 -8.69 -13.49
C LYS A 179 9.90 -8.36 -13.54
N SER A 180 9.52 -7.08 -13.52
CA SER A 180 8.13 -6.68 -13.79
C SER A 180 7.74 -7.17 -15.19
N ALA A 181 6.58 -7.82 -15.28
CA ALA A 181 6.05 -8.38 -16.53
C ALA A 181 4.82 -7.62 -17.05
N HIS A 182 4.06 -7.00 -16.15
CA HIS A 182 2.86 -6.26 -16.49
C HIS A 182 2.87 -4.94 -15.70
N PRO A 183 3.30 -3.82 -16.32
CA PRO A 183 3.99 -3.76 -17.61
C PRO A 183 5.42 -4.32 -17.50
N LYS A 184 6.01 -4.68 -18.63
CA LYS A 184 7.44 -5.03 -18.67
C LYS A 184 8.30 -3.81 -18.33
N VAL A 185 9.50 -4.02 -17.80
CA VAL A 185 10.36 -2.91 -17.38
C VAL A 185 10.76 -1.99 -18.55
N ASP A 186 10.96 -2.54 -19.75
CA ASP A 186 11.23 -1.78 -20.96
C ASP A 186 10.01 -0.92 -21.36
N ASP A 187 8.81 -1.49 -21.34
CA ASP A 187 7.59 -0.71 -21.55
C ASP A 187 7.43 0.39 -20.49
N LEU A 188 7.73 0.08 -19.23
CA LEU A 188 7.66 1.04 -18.13
C LEU A 188 8.59 2.23 -18.36
N ILE A 189 9.87 1.98 -18.62
CA ILE A 189 10.89 3.02 -18.84
C ILE A 189 10.69 3.75 -20.18
N LEU A 190 10.23 3.06 -21.22
CA LEU A 190 10.10 3.64 -22.55
C LEU A 190 8.78 4.41 -22.72
N LYS A 191 7.72 4.05 -21.99
CA LYS A 191 6.37 4.61 -22.22
C LYS A 191 5.80 5.39 -21.02
N TYR A 192 6.08 5.00 -19.78
CA TYR A 192 5.34 5.52 -18.62
C TYR A 192 6.19 6.39 -17.67
N ILE A 193 7.45 6.03 -17.42
CA ILE A 193 8.34 6.75 -16.51
C ILE A 193 9.64 7.17 -17.20
N SER A 194 10.33 8.17 -16.66
CA SER A 194 11.68 8.56 -17.06
C SER A 194 12.60 8.13 -15.94
N LEU A 195 13.24 6.97 -16.10
CA LEU A 195 14.22 6.50 -15.13
C LEU A 195 15.54 7.25 -15.36
N ASP A 196 15.58 8.50 -14.90
CA ASP A 196 16.65 9.45 -15.24
C ASP A 196 17.93 9.20 -14.45
N TYR A 197 17.82 8.59 -13.27
CA TYR A 197 18.97 8.15 -12.48
C TYR A 197 18.69 6.79 -11.83
N HIS A 198 19.55 5.81 -12.11
CA HIS A 198 19.54 4.50 -11.49
C HIS A 198 20.92 3.86 -11.70
N GLU A 199 21.70 3.68 -10.64
CA GLU A 199 23.12 3.32 -10.72
C GLU A 199 23.36 1.99 -11.46
N LEU A 200 22.48 1.00 -11.26
CA LEU A 200 22.55 -0.29 -11.95
C LEU A 200 22.32 -0.25 -13.47
N LEU A 201 21.47 0.67 -13.96
CA LEU A 201 20.98 0.66 -15.35
C LEU A 201 21.53 1.82 -16.20
N MET A 202 22.02 2.89 -15.57
CA MET A 202 22.46 4.08 -16.29
C MET A 202 23.76 3.86 -17.08
N ALA A 203 23.88 4.52 -18.23
CA ALA A 203 25.10 4.46 -19.05
C ALA A 203 26.23 5.37 -18.52
N ALA A 204 25.88 6.49 -17.89
CA ALA A 204 26.85 7.45 -17.36
C ALA A 204 27.49 6.94 -16.05
N SER A 205 28.76 7.27 -15.82
CA SER A 205 29.50 6.87 -14.61
C SER A 205 30.45 7.99 -14.14
N GLY A 206 30.93 7.88 -12.89
CA GLY A 206 31.82 8.88 -12.29
C GLY A 206 31.21 10.29 -12.30
N ASP A 207 31.99 11.30 -12.69
CA ASP A 207 31.52 12.69 -12.72
C ASP A 207 30.31 12.91 -13.65
N GLN A 208 30.16 12.06 -14.68
CA GLN A 208 29.00 12.15 -15.58
C GLN A 208 27.71 11.75 -14.88
N SER A 209 27.73 10.68 -14.06
CA SER A 209 26.54 10.27 -13.31
C SER A 209 26.16 11.30 -12.26
N GLU A 210 27.14 11.87 -11.55
CA GLU A 210 26.90 12.97 -10.60
C GLU A 210 26.30 14.21 -11.30
N SER A 211 26.83 14.58 -12.47
CA SER A 211 26.32 15.73 -13.23
C SER A 211 24.88 15.53 -13.72
N VAL A 212 24.53 14.30 -14.11
CA VAL A 212 23.16 13.92 -14.48
C VAL A 212 22.24 14.05 -13.27
N LEU A 213 22.63 13.49 -12.12
CA LEU A 213 21.85 13.60 -10.89
C LEU A 213 21.58 15.06 -10.49
N ASP A 214 22.63 15.89 -10.48
CA ASP A 214 22.53 17.31 -10.14
C ASP A 214 21.65 18.07 -11.12
N SER A 215 21.68 17.70 -12.40
CA SER A 215 20.82 18.29 -13.43
C SER A 215 19.35 17.93 -13.21
N ILE A 216 19.03 16.68 -12.86
CA ILE A 216 17.65 16.25 -12.58
C ILE A 216 17.14 16.98 -11.32
N ILE A 217 17.93 17.00 -10.25
CA ILE A 217 17.55 17.67 -9.00
C ILE A 217 17.22 19.14 -9.24
N LYS A 218 18.00 19.83 -10.10
CA LYS A 218 17.80 21.24 -10.43
C LYS A 218 16.63 21.49 -11.39
N ASN A 219 16.52 20.72 -12.46
CA ASN A 219 15.57 20.99 -13.56
C ASN A 219 14.18 20.41 -13.28
N ASP A 220 14.10 19.36 -12.46
CA ASP A 220 12.87 18.64 -12.15
C ASP A 220 12.49 18.75 -10.67
N ALA A 221 13.07 19.71 -9.95
CA ALA A 221 12.73 20.05 -8.56
C ALA A 221 11.20 20.16 -8.37
N GLY A 222 10.68 19.47 -7.35
CA GLY A 222 9.26 19.40 -7.02
C GLY A 222 8.43 18.52 -7.97
N ARG A 223 9.05 17.86 -8.95
CA ARG A 223 8.35 17.02 -9.94
C ARG A 223 8.82 15.56 -9.95
N TYR A 224 10.08 15.27 -9.60
CA TYR A 224 10.59 13.90 -9.61
C TYR A 224 10.14 13.10 -8.39
N ILE A 225 10.00 11.80 -8.56
CA ILE A 225 9.83 10.85 -7.46
C ILE A 225 11.21 10.29 -7.10
N LEU A 226 11.51 10.30 -5.81
CA LEU A 226 12.69 9.66 -5.26
C LEU A 226 12.33 8.25 -4.77
N MET A 227 12.98 7.24 -5.32
CA MET A 227 12.91 5.86 -4.85
C MET A 227 14.24 5.51 -4.18
N VAL A 228 14.19 5.03 -2.94
CA VAL A 228 15.38 4.71 -2.16
C VAL A 228 15.40 3.22 -1.87
N GLU A 229 16.41 2.54 -2.39
CA GLU A 229 16.72 1.15 -2.07
C GLU A 229 17.88 1.08 -1.06
N GLY A 230 17.74 0.22 -0.05
CA GLY A 230 18.78 0.03 0.97
C GLY A 230 18.62 0.90 2.21
N ALA A 231 19.33 0.52 3.28
CA ALA A 231 19.32 1.25 4.54
C ALA A 231 20.29 2.43 4.52
N ILE A 232 20.24 3.27 5.56
CA ILE A 232 21.12 4.43 5.73
C ILE A 232 22.07 4.16 6.91
N PRO A 233 23.35 3.83 6.66
CA PRO A 233 24.34 3.66 7.73
C PRO A 233 24.67 4.99 8.39
N MET A 234 24.31 5.18 9.66
CA MET A 234 24.59 6.43 10.40
C MET A 234 25.87 6.37 11.23
N GLY A 235 26.42 5.18 11.47
CA GLY A 235 27.64 4.97 12.23
C GLY A 235 28.88 5.62 11.60
N LEU A 236 29.88 5.93 12.43
CA LEU A 236 31.11 6.64 12.05
C LEU A 236 30.85 7.97 11.31
N ASP A 237 29.78 8.68 11.66
CA ASP A 237 29.29 9.89 10.98
C ASP A 237 28.94 9.62 9.51
N GLY A 238 28.21 8.55 9.24
CA GLY A 238 27.78 8.17 7.88
C GLY A 238 28.87 7.54 7.00
N LYS A 239 30.10 7.39 7.50
CA LYS A 239 31.27 7.01 6.68
C LYS A 239 31.25 5.57 6.16
N PHE A 240 30.36 4.71 6.66
CA PHE A 240 30.20 3.33 6.17
C PHE A 240 29.70 3.25 4.74
N LEU A 241 29.03 4.29 4.23
CA LEU A 241 28.59 4.39 2.84
C LEU A 241 28.97 5.75 2.28
N ARG A 242 29.83 5.76 1.25
CA ARG A 242 30.19 6.96 0.50
C ARG A 242 30.08 6.70 -0.98
N ILE A 243 29.47 7.63 -1.70
CA ILE A 243 29.13 7.51 -3.12
C ILE A 243 29.79 8.65 -3.89
N GLY A 244 30.17 8.37 -5.14
CA GLY A 244 30.73 9.36 -6.05
C GLY A 244 32.21 9.70 -5.79
N ALA A 245 32.78 10.48 -6.69
CA ALA A 245 34.17 10.93 -6.65
C ALA A 245 34.45 11.85 -5.45
N LYS A 246 33.43 12.58 -4.98
CA LYS A 246 33.52 13.43 -3.78
C LYS A 246 33.48 12.64 -2.47
N GLY A 247 33.09 11.37 -2.52
CA GLY A 247 32.89 10.54 -1.34
C GLY A 247 31.81 11.09 -0.41
N GLU A 248 30.73 11.61 -0.99
CA GLU A 248 29.54 12.10 -0.25
C GLU A 248 28.94 10.94 0.54
N THR A 249 28.57 11.17 1.82
CA THR A 249 27.96 10.10 2.60
C THR A 249 26.57 9.77 2.04
N GLY A 250 26.14 8.51 2.15
CA GLY A 250 24.79 8.12 1.70
C GLY A 250 23.67 8.93 2.37
N TYR A 251 23.89 9.39 3.60
CA TYR A 251 22.96 10.28 4.30
C TYR A 251 22.88 11.68 3.69
N GLU A 252 24.02 12.31 3.37
CA GLU A 252 24.06 13.63 2.73
C GLU A 252 23.42 13.60 1.34
N LEU A 253 23.75 12.56 0.55
CA LEU A 253 23.14 12.31 -0.75
C LEU A 253 21.62 12.17 -0.61
N LEU A 254 21.14 11.29 0.28
CA LEU A 254 19.71 11.11 0.52
C LEU A 254 19.04 12.43 0.90
N LYS A 255 19.63 13.21 1.81
CA LYS A 255 19.08 14.46 2.29
C LYS A 255 18.91 15.48 1.16
N ARG A 256 19.94 15.69 0.32
CA ARG A 256 19.87 16.69 -0.76
C ARG A 256 18.89 16.30 -1.87
N VAL A 257 18.78 15.00 -2.17
CA VAL A 257 17.83 14.51 -3.19
C VAL A 257 16.41 14.50 -2.64
N ALA A 258 16.20 14.15 -1.37
CA ALA A 258 14.87 14.13 -0.79
C ALA A 258 14.24 15.51 -0.58
N GLU A 259 15.06 16.58 -0.49
CA GLU A 259 14.60 17.95 -0.27
C GLU A 259 13.72 18.49 -1.41
N HIS A 260 13.98 18.07 -2.65
CA HIS A 260 13.28 18.57 -3.83
C HIS A 260 12.43 17.50 -4.53
N ALA A 261 12.22 16.34 -3.91
CA ALA A 261 11.36 15.29 -4.44
C ALA A 261 9.86 15.62 -4.24
N ALA A 262 9.02 15.30 -5.22
CA ALA A 262 7.57 15.38 -5.10
C ALA A 262 7.02 14.31 -4.13
N ALA A 263 7.63 13.13 -4.12
CA ALA A 263 7.36 12.03 -3.21
C ALA A 263 8.63 11.20 -2.98
N VAL A 264 8.75 10.59 -1.79
CA VAL A 264 9.87 9.72 -1.43
C VAL A 264 9.33 8.33 -1.06
N LEU A 265 9.80 7.31 -1.78
CA LEU A 265 9.41 5.92 -1.60
C LEU A 265 10.59 5.12 -1.03
N SER A 266 10.38 4.42 0.09
CA SER A 266 11.34 3.44 0.59
C SER A 266 11.06 2.08 -0.07
N ILE A 267 12.02 1.57 -0.84
CA ILE A 267 11.91 0.31 -1.55
C ILE A 267 12.64 -0.79 -0.78
N GLY A 268 11.86 -1.71 -0.23
CA GLY A 268 12.36 -2.88 0.49
C GLY A 268 12.49 -2.66 1.99
N SER A 269 12.63 -3.76 2.71
CA SER A 269 12.72 -3.77 4.17
C SER A 269 13.95 -3.04 4.71
N CYS A 270 15.05 -3.01 3.94
CA CYS A 270 16.24 -2.22 4.30
C CYS A 270 15.94 -0.72 4.33
N ALA A 271 15.26 -0.19 3.31
CA ALA A 271 14.89 1.23 3.27
C ALA A 271 13.77 1.59 4.26
N PHE A 272 12.90 0.62 4.59
CA PHE A 272 11.79 0.83 5.52
C PHE A 272 12.27 1.10 6.95
N ASP A 273 13.05 0.19 7.54
CA ASP A 273 13.50 0.28 8.95
C ASP A 273 14.91 -0.28 9.18
N GLY A 274 15.68 -0.45 8.11
CA GLY A 274 17.03 -1.00 8.14
C GLY A 274 17.12 -2.50 7.83
N GLY A 275 16.02 -3.26 7.92
CA GLY A 275 15.95 -4.65 7.47
C GLY A 275 17.08 -5.55 8.01
N VAL A 276 17.69 -6.34 7.13
CA VAL A 276 18.73 -7.32 7.52
C VAL A 276 20.02 -6.63 7.99
N VAL A 277 20.38 -5.49 7.41
CA VAL A 277 21.65 -4.80 7.75
C VAL A 277 21.57 -4.07 9.09
N ALA A 278 20.36 -3.72 9.54
CA ALA A 278 20.11 -3.19 10.88
C ALA A 278 19.79 -4.26 11.92
N ALA A 279 19.63 -5.53 11.53
CA ALA A 279 19.43 -6.64 12.47
C ALA A 279 20.59 -6.72 13.47
N ALA A 280 20.34 -7.25 14.66
CA ALA A 280 21.32 -7.32 15.74
C ALA A 280 22.61 -8.01 15.25
N PRO A 281 23.80 -7.41 15.48
CA PRO A 281 24.08 -6.29 16.38
C PRO A 281 24.07 -4.88 15.75
N ASN A 282 23.61 -4.69 14.52
CA ASN A 282 23.63 -3.43 13.76
C ASN A 282 25.01 -2.72 13.74
N PRO A 283 26.04 -3.34 13.13
CA PRO A 283 27.42 -2.88 13.23
C PRO A 283 27.66 -1.49 12.61
N THR A 284 26.78 -1.05 11.69
CA THR A 284 26.94 0.21 10.96
C THR A 284 25.98 1.30 11.46
N GLY A 285 25.15 1.02 12.46
CA GLY A 285 24.09 1.94 12.89
C GLY A 285 23.13 2.27 11.75
N ALA A 286 22.77 1.27 10.95
CA ALA A 286 21.85 1.43 9.84
C ALA A 286 20.42 1.66 10.32
N VAL A 287 19.72 2.58 9.66
CA VAL A 287 18.31 2.95 9.92
C VAL A 287 17.53 3.04 8.60
N GLY A 288 16.21 3.15 8.69
CA GLY A 288 15.32 3.39 7.53
C GLY A 288 15.32 4.85 7.05
N VAL A 289 14.74 5.09 5.87
CA VAL A 289 14.68 6.42 5.22
C VAL A 289 13.95 7.45 6.08
N ALA A 290 12.80 7.07 6.64
CA ALA A 290 12.01 7.95 7.50
C ALA A 290 12.78 8.41 8.74
N GLU A 291 13.47 7.48 9.39
CA GLU A 291 14.29 7.76 10.57
C GLU A 291 15.50 8.63 10.22
N ALA A 292 16.23 8.30 9.15
CA ALA A 292 17.37 9.08 8.70
C ALA A 292 16.99 10.55 8.40
N LEU A 293 15.88 10.75 7.68
CA LEU A 293 15.42 12.09 7.29
C LEU A 293 14.64 12.82 8.39
N GLY A 294 14.20 12.13 9.44
CA GLY A 294 13.27 12.70 10.43
C GLY A 294 11.92 13.09 9.80
N ARG A 295 11.43 12.29 8.84
CA ARG A 295 10.24 12.56 8.03
C ARG A 295 9.18 11.48 8.22
N GLU A 296 7.92 11.92 8.31
CA GLU A 296 6.75 11.03 8.43
C GLU A 296 5.98 10.86 7.12
N ASP A 297 6.38 11.54 6.04
CA ASP A 297 5.72 11.51 4.73
C ASP A 297 6.37 10.52 3.74
N ILE A 298 7.12 9.56 4.26
CA ILE A 298 7.78 8.51 3.45
C ILE A 298 6.81 7.38 3.16
N ILE A 299 6.67 7.01 1.89
CA ILE A 299 5.82 5.91 1.43
C ILE A 299 6.61 4.62 1.48
N ASN A 300 6.10 3.65 2.22
CA ASN A 300 6.84 2.45 2.55
C ASN A 300 6.36 1.26 1.74
N LEU A 301 7.27 0.66 0.97
CA LEU A 301 7.06 -0.57 0.23
C LEU A 301 8.00 -1.65 0.78
N PRO A 302 7.73 -2.25 1.96
CA PRO A 302 8.63 -3.25 2.52
C PRO A 302 8.54 -4.61 1.79
N GLY A 303 9.60 -5.40 1.91
CA GLY A 303 9.81 -6.67 1.20
C GLY A 303 11.30 -6.96 1.03
N CYS A 304 11.68 -8.23 0.83
CA CYS A 304 13.08 -8.63 0.63
C CYS A 304 13.21 -9.72 -0.45
N PRO A 305 13.01 -9.38 -1.74
CA PRO A 305 12.72 -8.03 -2.25
C PRO A 305 11.22 -7.68 -2.21
N VAL A 306 10.90 -6.41 -2.50
CA VAL A 306 9.52 -5.98 -2.78
C VAL A 306 9.00 -6.73 -4.00
N ASN A 307 7.71 -7.09 -3.98
CA ASN A 307 7.08 -7.58 -5.20
C ASN A 307 7.01 -6.45 -6.24
N PRO A 308 7.47 -6.64 -7.49
CA PRO A 308 7.49 -5.58 -8.50
C PRO A 308 6.11 -4.96 -8.74
N ILE A 309 5.02 -5.74 -8.60
CA ILE A 309 3.65 -5.24 -8.74
C ILE A 309 3.36 -4.14 -7.70
N ASN A 310 3.92 -4.23 -6.50
CA ASN A 310 3.68 -3.24 -5.44
C ASN A 310 4.37 -1.90 -5.76
N ILE A 311 5.55 -1.95 -6.35
CA ILE A 311 6.28 -0.77 -6.83
C ILE A 311 5.50 -0.13 -7.98
N VAL A 312 5.23 -0.92 -9.01
CA VAL A 312 4.63 -0.43 -10.25
C VAL A 312 3.19 0.05 -10.01
N GLY A 313 2.38 -0.71 -9.27
CA GLY A 313 1.01 -0.31 -8.92
C GLY A 313 0.95 1.00 -8.12
N THR A 314 1.93 1.25 -7.25
CA THR A 314 2.02 2.52 -6.50
C THR A 314 2.38 3.68 -7.42
N LEU A 315 3.36 3.51 -8.31
CA LEU A 315 3.75 4.52 -9.30
C LEU A 315 2.58 4.86 -10.23
N LEU A 316 1.88 3.85 -10.74
CA LEU A 316 0.77 4.05 -11.68
C LEU A 316 -0.41 4.76 -11.05
N HIS A 317 -0.73 4.44 -9.79
CA HIS A 317 -1.76 5.18 -9.08
C HIS A 317 -1.40 6.67 -8.99
N TYR A 318 -0.15 6.98 -8.64
CA TYR A 318 0.32 8.36 -8.60
C TYR A 318 0.25 9.04 -9.98
N ILE A 319 0.72 8.35 -11.01
CA ILE A 319 0.70 8.77 -12.40
C ILE A 319 -0.73 9.11 -12.88
N MET A 320 -1.70 8.24 -12.59
CA MET A 320 -3.05 8.36 -13.09
C MET A 320 -3.90 9.38 -12.32
N PHE A 321 -3.65 9.51 -11.03
CA PHE A 321 -4.54 10.25 -10.13
C PHE A 321 -3.90 11.50 -9.50
N ASP A 322 -2.61 11.77 -9.76
CA ASP A 322 -1.83 12.84 -9.11
C ASP A 322 -1.93 12.75 -7.57
N GLU A 323 -2.03 11.51 -7.05
CA GLU A 323 -2.22 11.21 -5.63
C GLU A 323 -1.66 9.82 -5.32
N LEU A 324 -1.10 9.64 -4.13
CA LEU A 324 -0.66 8.33 -3.65
C LEU A 324 -1.87 7.44 -3.31
N PRO A 325 -1.75 6.11 -3.41
CA PRO A 325 -2.81 5.21 -2.98
C PRO A 325 -3.08 5.38 -1.48
N LYS A 326 -4.27 4.98 -1.03
CA LYS A 326 -4.59 4.98 0.40
C LYS A 326 -3.55 4.18 1.19
N LEU A 327 -3.00 4.80 2.23
CA LEU A 327 -1.92 4.24 3.05
C LEU A 327 -2.43 3.80 4.43
N ASP A 328 -1.79 2.77 5.00
CA ASP A 328 -2.00 2.35 6.38
C ASP A 328 -1.21 3.22 7.38
N ALA A 329 -1.30 2.90 8.67
CA ALA A 329 -0.61 3.64 9.74
C ALA A 329 0.92 3.60 9.68
N LYS A 330 1.51 2.75 8.83
CA LYS A 330 2.95 2.65 8.56
C LYS A 330 3.30 3.25 7.19
N ASN A 331 2.41 4.04 6.60
CA ASN A 331 2.52 4.60 5.24
C ASN A 331 2.72 3.55 4.14
N ARG A 332 2.17 2.35 4.31
CA ARG A 332 2.20 1.30 3.28
C ARG A 332 0.91 1.32 2.48
N PRO A 333 0.92 1.15 1.15
CA PRO A 333 -0.31 1.07 0.36
C PRO A 333 -1.24 -0.06 0.85
N GLU A 334 -2.46 0.30 1.29
CA GLU A 334 -3.40 -0.65 1.90
C GLU A 334 -3.75 -1.80 0.96
N TRP A 335 -3.79 -1.55 -0.36
CA TRP A 335 -4.10 -2.58 -1.35
C TRP A 335 -3.04 -3.69 -1.38
N ALA A 336 -1.78 -3.38 -1.04
CA ALA A 336 -0.66 -4.34 -1.05
C ALA A 336 -0.35 -4.90 0.34
N TYR A 337 -0.60 -4.12 1.41
CA TYR A 337 -0.17 -4.42 2.78
C TYR A 337 -1.32 -4.44 3.80
N GLY A 338 -2.58 -4.38 3.36
CA GLY A 338 -3.76 -4.37 4.24
C GLY A 338 -4.27 -5.74 4.66
N PHE A 339 -3.68 -6.83 4.14
CA PHE A 339 -4.13 -8.19 4.40
C PHE A 339 -3.02 -9.03 5.04
N ARG A 340 -3.38 -9.89 5.99
CA ARG A 340 -2.45 -10.90 6.51
C ARG A 340 -2.31 -12.04 5.49
N VAL A 341 -1.08 -12.51 5.29
CA VAL A 341 -0.76 -13.62 4.38
C VAL A 341 -1.60 -14.86 4.71
N HIS A 342 -1.78 -15.17 5.99
CA HIS A 342 -2.52 -16.36 6.43
C HIS A 342 -4.01 -16.34 6.07
N ASP A 343 -4.64 -15.17 6.04
CA ASP A 343 -6.06 -15.04 5.75
C ASP A 343 -6.38 -15.26 4.25
N ASN A 344 -5.35 -15.18 3.40
CA ASN A 344 -5.46 -15.37 1.95
C ASN A 344 -4.56 -16.50 1.44
N CYS A 345 -4.16 -17.43 2.32
CA CYS A 345 -3.27 -18.55 1.99
C CYS A 345 -4.06 -19.72 1.41
N GLU A 346 -3.61 -20.30 0.30
CA GLU A 346 -4.25 -21.48 -0.30
C GLU A 346 -4.24 -22.71 0.61
N ARG A 347 -3.31 -22.77 1.58
CA ARG A 347 -3.21 -23.85 2.57
C ARG A 347 -4.06 -23.61 3.82
N ARG A 348 -4.90 -22.57 3.85
CA ARG A 348 -5.72 -22.22 5.02
C ARG A 348 -6.68 -23.35 5.42
N GLY A 349 -7.31 -24.03 4.46
CA GLY A 349 -8.18 -25.18 4.75
C GLY A 349 -7.45 -26.30 5.51
N HIS A 350 -6.17 -26.56 5.18
CA HIS A 350 -5.35 -27.54 5.92
C HIS A 350 -5.03 -27.08 7.34
N TYR A 351 -4.82 -25.78 7.57
CA TYR A 351 -4.66 -25.25 8.91
C TYR A 351 -5.92 -25.49 9.77
N ASP A 352 -7.10 -25.21 9.21
CA ASP A 352 -8.38 -25.34 9.92
C ASP A 352 -8.76 -26.82 10.19
N LEU A 353 -8.18 -27.77 9.44
CA LEU A 353 -8.36 -29.22 9.60
C LEU A 353 -7.26 -29.90 10.45
N ASP A 354 -6.36 -29.13 11.05
CA ASP A 354 -5.19 -29.62 11.78
C ASP A 354 -4.22 -30.49 10.95
N GLU A 355 -4.22 -30.30 9.62
CA GLU A 355 -3.33 -30.97 8.67
C GLU A 355 -2.02 -30.18 8.49
N PHE A 356 -0.99 -30.58 9.23
CA PHE A 356 0.29 -29.89 9.27
C PHE A 356 1.44 -30.75 8.73
N VAL A 357 2.38 -30.08 8.06
CA VAL A 357 3.74 -30.61 7.89
C VAL A 357 4.45 -30.57 9.24
N LEU A 358 5.08 -31.68 9.61
CA LEU A 358 5.84 -31.82 10.86
C LEU A 358 7.34 -31.97 10.60
N GLU A 359 7.70 -32.56 9.45
CA GLU A 359 9.09 -32.72 9.02
C GLU A 359 9.22 -32.51 7.51
N TRP A 360 10.38 -32.00 7.06
CA TRP A 360 10.62 -31.77 5.65
C TRP A 360 10.61 -33.09 4.86
N GLY A 361 9.69 -33.19 3.89
CA GLY A 361 9.55 -34.37 3.04
C GLY A 361 8.59 -35.44 3.58
N ASP A 362 7.91 -35.19 4.70
CA ASP A 362 6.85 -36.06 5.20
C ASP A 362 5.64 -36.15 4.25
N GLU A 363 4.67 -37.00 4.56
CA GLU A 363 3.47 -37.16 3.74
C GLU A 363 2.63 -35.87 3.66
N GLY A 364 2.66 -35.03 4.70
CA GLY A 364 2.02 -33.73 4.68
C GLY A 364 2.68 -32.78 3.68
N ALA A 365 4.01 -32.75 3.63
CA ALA A 365 4.78 -31.93 2.71
C ALA A 365 4.48 -32.33 1.25
N LYS A 366 4.43 -33.64 0.97
CA LYS A 366 4.07 -34.16 -0.36
C LYS A 366 2.63 -33.82 -0.77
N LYS A 367 1.72 -33.75 0.19
CA LYS A 367 0.30 -33.41 -0.02
C LYS A 367 0.01 -31.91 0.01
N GLY A 368 1.00 -31.06 0.31
CA GLY A 368 0.84 -29.61 0.36
C GLY A 368 0.14 -29.08 1.62
N TRP A 369 0.24 -29.80 2.75
CA TRP A 369 -0.35 -29.42 4.03
C TRP A 369 0.23 -28.13 4.63
N CYS A 370 -0.41 -27.63 5.69
CA CYS A 370 -0.07 -26.35 6.29
C CYS A 370 1.34 -26.35 6.92
N LEU A 371 2.09 -25.26 6.69
CA LEU A 371 3.47 -25.09 7.16
C LEU A 371 3.56 -24.36 8.52
N PHE A 372 2.45 -24.19 9.24
CA PHE A 372 2.44 -23.45 10.50
C PHE A 372 3.38 -24.08 11.55
N LYS A 373 3.33 -25.41 11.72
CA LYS A 373 4.22 -26.14 12.63
C LYS A 373 5.69 -26.15 12.19
N MET A 374 5.93 -25.90 10.89
CA MET A 374 7.27 -25.65 10.34
C MET A 374 7.74 -24.19 10.49
N GLY A 375 7.03 -23.40 11.31
CA GLY A 375 7.42 -22.04 11.65
C GLY A 375 7.01 -20.96 10.65
N CYS A 376 5.98 -21.21 9.83
CA CYS A 376 5.42 -20.19 8.94
C CYS A 376 4.88 -18.98 9.75
N LYS A 377 5.33 -17.79 9.37
CA LYS A 377 4.99 -16.48 9.96
C LYS A 377 3.89 -15.74 9.21
N GLY A 378 3.24 -16.39 8.25
CA GLY A 378 2.11 -15.85 7.51
C GLY A 378 0.99 -15.26 8.39
N PRO A 379 0.69 -15.82 9.58
CA PRO A 379 -0.30 -15.25 10.50
C PRO A 379 0.03 -13.85 11.03
N TYR A 380 1.30 -13.45 10.96
CA TYR A 380 1.81 -12.22 11.55
C TYR A 380 2.30 -11.21 10.50
N ALA A 381 2.18 -11.54 9.21
CA ALA A 381 2.77 -10.78 8.13
C ALA A 381 1.68 -10.14 7.27
N GLU A 382 1.64 -8.80 7.21
CA GLU A 382 0.78 -8.10 6.24
C GLU A 382 1.50 -7.92 4.90
N LEU A 383 1.28 -8.87 3.99
CA LEU A 383 1.86 -8.91 2.65
C LEU A 383 0.87 -9.58 1.71
N ASN A 384 0.90 -9.19 0.43
CA ASN A 384 0.06 -9.78 -0.61
C ASN A 384 0.68 -10.99 -1.34
N CYS A 385 1.75 -11.61 -0.80
CA CYS A 385 2.48 -12.68 -1.50
C CYS A 385 1.60 -13.87 -1.92
N SER A 386 0.60 -14.25 -1.14
CA SER A 386 -0.31 -15.35 -1.49
C SER A 386 -1.32 -14.98 -2.58
N LEU A 387 -1.61 -13.68 -2.73
CA LEU A 387 -2.55 -13.15 -3.73
C LEU A 387 -1.86 -12.96 -5.08
N VAL A 388 -0.75 -12.21 -5.10
CA VAL A 388 -0.09 -11.82 -6.35
C VAL A 388 1.03 -12.77 -6.77
N LYS A 389 1.64 -13.47 -5.80
CA LYS A 389 2.80 -14.36 -5.98
C LYS A 389 3.97 -13.64 -6.67
N PHE A 390 5.03 -14.36 -7.01
CA PHE A 390 6.22 -13.83 -7.68
C PHE A 390 6.38 -14.46 -9.06
N ASN A 391 7.10 -13.75 -9.93
CA ASN A 391 7.43 -14.18 -11.31
C ASN A 391 6.15 -14.50 -12.11
N GLU A 392 5.38 -13.47 -12.48
CA GLU A 392 4.16 -13.62 -13.29
C GLU A 392 3.10 -14.51 -12.64
N GLY A 393 2.99 -14.46 -11.31
CA GLY A 393 2.02 -15.29 -10.60
C GLY A 393 2.44 -16.76 -10.47
N THR A 394 3.68 -17.12 -10.83
CA THR A 394 4.13 -18.52 -10.87
C THR A 394 4.07 -19.18 -9.49
N SER A 395 4.73 -18.59 -8.50
CA SER A 395 4.83 -19.19 -7.16
C SER A 395 5.17 -18.17 -6.07
N TRP A 396 5.08 -18.60 -4.82
CA TRP A 396 5.50 -17.85 -3.64
C TRP A 396 6.02 -18.83 -2.58
N PRO A 397 6.70 -18.39 -1.50
CA PRO A 397 7.42 -19.29 -0.59
C PRO A 397 6.61 -20.50 -0.09
N VAL A 398 5.37 -20.28 0.36
CA VAL A 398 4.53 -21.37 0.90
C VAL A 398 4.10 -22.32 -0.19
N GLN A 399 3.75 -21.83 -1.39
CA GLN A 399 3.45 -22.69 -2.53
C GLN A 399 4.65 -23.56 -2.92
N ALA A 400 5.87 -23.03 -2.79
CA ALA A 400 7.12 -23.76 -2.99
C ALA A 400 7.51 -24.71 -1.83
N GLY A 401 6.70 -24.79 -0.77
CA GLY A 401 6.90 -25.70 0.35
C GLY A 401 7.68 -25.12 1.54
N HIS A 402 8.02 -23.83 1.53
CA HIS A 402 8.71 -23.18 2.65
C HIS A 402 7.83 -22.14 3.35
N GLY A 403 7.82 -22.15 4.68
CA GLY A 403 7.04 -21.20 5.47
C GLY A 403 7.43 -19.74 5.20
N CYS A 404 6.47 -18.83 5.23
CA CYS A 404 6.75 -17.39 5.21
C CYS A 404 7.62 -17.03 6.42
N PHE A 405 8.63 -16.17 6.26
CA PHE A 405 9.40 -15.62 7.40
C PHE A 405 9.07 -14.14 7.68
N ALA A 406 8.02 -13.62 7.03
CA ALA A 406 7.52 -12.26 7.17
C ALA A 406 8.54 -11.17 6.80
N CYS A 407 9.26 -11.35 5.68
CA CYS A 407 10.37 -10.49 5.27
C CYS A 407 10.02 -9.00 5.13
N GLY A 408 8.75 -8.66 4.89
CA GLY A 408 8.25 -7.29 4.78
C GLY A 408 7.84 -6.64 6.10
N LEU A 409 8.14 -7.26 7.25
CA LEU A 409 7.99 -6.62 8.56
C LEU A 409 9.24 -5.85 9.00
N GLY A 410 10.24 -5.71 8.12
CA GLY A 410 11.45 -4.97 8.43
C GLY A 410 12.44 -5.76 9.29
N LYS A 411 13.19 -5.05 10.13
CA LYS A 411 14.26 -5.57 11.00
C LYS A 411 13.81 -6.75 11.88
N ILE A 412 12.58 -6.70 12.41
CA ILE A 412 12.06 -7.77 13.28
C ILE A 412 12.00 -9.13 12.57
N ALA A 413 11.81 -9.14 11.24
CA ALA A 413 11.78 -10.37 10.46
C ALA A 413 13.10 -11.14 10.59
N PHE A 414 14.21 -10.40 10.60
CA PHE A 414 15.56 -10.97 10.67
C PHE A 414 15.99 -11.26 12.11
N ASP A 415 15.64 -10.37 13.06
CA ASP A 415 15.99 -10.56 14.48
C ASP A 415 15.25 -11.74 15.13
N LYS A 416 13.96 -11.92 14.80
CA LYS A 416 13.07 -12.83 15.53
C LYS A 416 12.44 -13.92 14.69
N TYR A 417 12.15 -13.66 13.41
CA TYR A 417 11.23 -14.51 12.65
C TYR A 417 11.91 -15.48 11.68
N ALA A 418 13.14 -15.17 11.26
CA ALA A 418 13.95 -15.95 10.35
C ALA A 418 14.55 -17.22 11.01
N ASN A 419 13.73 -18.02 11.70
CA ASN A 419 14.19 -19.16 12.49
C ASN A 419 13.46 -20.51 12.23
N GLN A 420 12.62 -20.65 11.19
CA GLN A 420 11.84 -21.88 10.88
C GLN A 420 11.13 -22.52 12.09
N ARG A 421 10.86 -21.75 13.15
CA ARG A 421 10.20 -22.22 14.37
C ARG A 421 8.88 -21.48 14.57
N PRO A 422 7.83 -22.12 15.10
CA PRO A 422 6.66 -21.40 15.56
C PRO A 422 7.05 -20.31 16.57
N LEU A 423 6.32 -19.20 16.58
CA LEU A 423 6.50 -18.21 17.65
C LEU A 423 5.97 -18.79 18.96
N ALA A 424 6.69 -18.56 20.06
CA ALA A 424 6.16 -18.80 21.39
C ALA A 424 4.99 -17.84 21.66
N GLU A 425 4.02 -18.23 22.48
CA GLU A 425 2.83 -17.41 22.80
C GLU A 425 3.19 -16.02 23.34
N GLU A 426 4.33 -15.91 24.01
CA GLU A 426 4.88 -14.68 24.56
C GLU A 426 5.32 -13.70 23.46
N ASP A 427 5.84 -14.23 22.35
CA ASP A 427 6.39 -13.48 21.21
C ASP A 427 5.34 -13.14 20.14
N ILE A 428 4.10 -13.61 20.29
CA ILE A 428 3.01 -13.25 19.39
C ILE A 428 2.66 -11.76 19.63
N PRO A 429 2.66 -10.90 18.59
CA PRO A 429 2.27 -9.50 18.74
C PRO A 429 0.88 -9.39 19.40
N HIS A 430 0.72 -8.50 20.38
CA HIS A 430 -0.54 -8.37 21.15
C HIS A 430 -1.78 -8.14 20.27
N GLU A 431 -1.62 -7.48 19.13
CA GLU A 431 -2.68 -7.24 18.14
C GLU A 431 -3.09 -8.50 17.37
N ASN A 432 -2.27 -9.56 17.42
CA ASN A 432 -2.47 -10.85 16.76
C ASN A 432 -2.72 -12.00 17.76
N LYS A 433 -2.87 -11.71 19.06
CA LYS A 433 -3.34 -12.69 20.04
C LYS A 433 -4.86 -12.80 19.92
N SER A 434 -5.34 -13.74 19.11
CA SER A 434 -6.76 -14.14 19.04
C SER A 434 -7.01 -15.36 19.92
#